data_AF-A0A1G7EB62-F1
#
_entry.id   AF-A0A1G7EB62-F1
#
_cell.length_a   1.000
_cell.length_b   1.000
_cell.length_c   1.000
_cell.angle_alpha   90.00
_cell.angle_beta   90.00
_cell.angle_gamma   90.00
#
_symmetry.space_group_name_H-M   'P 1'
#
loop_
_entity.id
_entity.type
_entity.pdbx_description
1 polymer ?
#
loop_
_entity_poly.entity_id
_entity_poly.type
_entity_poly.pdbx_seq_one_letter_code
_entity_poly.pdbx_strand_id
1 'polypeptide(L)'
;MAWRLLRLEPASLQEELPSSPEPEGFHPLEAPWEAKRGGGASWPEPLYFVDGRERAEALVAQGPRLALLGCVAAGAVVLKGGRTGFLDLRVRRVGVGLEGALWAGELVYEPVPSLGEGLEGLWAGLRAAREALEKEVAEGLEGGLLVVDGPVRLLREGPLLGYIKTHWAHYLPKEQEALLEALAPGERTPAFRVRRKGLELASWYLRLPLPPEGVRPPLAGLLRVETPLHGPFLELADLSLGLFPALASHPVKDPRAPQNLLPVGGLERELGRRMGRLEVVGRMLARHLGGGR
;
A
#
# COMPACT_ATOMS: atom_id res chain seq x y z
N MET A 1 28.84 -23.20 -9.69
CA MET A 1 29.28 -21.87 -10.17
C MET A 1 28.91 -20.82 -9.13
N ALA A 2 29.62 -19.70 -9.00
CA ALA A 2 29.26 -18.66 -8.03
C ALA A 2 28.33 -17.60 -8.66
N TRP A 3 27.51 -16.92 -7.85
CA TRP A 3 26.73 -15.75 -8.30
C TRP A 3 27.66 -14.59 -8.65
N ARG A 4 27.38 -13.91 -9.77
CA ARG A 4 28.13 -12.77 -10.28
C ARG A 4 27.21 -11.59 -10.53
N LEU A 5 27.71 -10.38 -10.26
CA LEU A 5 26.98 -9.15 -10.53
C LEU A 5 26.84 -8.93 -12.04
N LEU A 6 25.61 -8.74 -12.51
CA LEU A 6 25.31 -8.33 -13.89
C LEU A 6 25.05 -6.84 -14.01
N ARG A 7 24.23 -6.30 -13.09
CA ARG A 7 23.78 -4.91 -13.14
C ARG A 7 23.51 -4.40 -11.73
N LEU A 8 23.98 -3.20 -11.43
CA LEU A 8 23.55 -2.43 -10.27
C LEU A 8 22.29 -1.64 -10.63
N GLU A 9 21.42 -1.43 -9.65
CA GLU A 9 20.24 -0.56 -9.79
C GLU A 9 19.38 -0.90 -11.03
N PRO A 10 18.91 -2.16 -11.16
CA PRO A 10 18.09 -2.52 -12.31
C PRO A 10 16.81 -1.67 -12.30
N ALA A 11 16.46 -1.10 -13.46
CA ALA A 11 15.23 -0.34 -13.62
C ALA A 11 14.03 -1.25 -13.34
N SER A 12 13.06 -0.74 -12.58
CA SER A 12 11.77 -1.40 -12.39
C SER A 12 11.08 -1.54 -13.74
N LEU A 13 10.49 -2.72 -13.99
CA LEU A 13 9.50 -2.84 -15.05
C LEU A 13 8.29 -1.99 -14.62
N GLN A 14 7.89 -1.03 -15.45
CA GLN A 14 6.65 -0.30 -15.23
C GLN A 14 5.52 -1.31 -15.08
N GLU A 15 4.69 -1.13 -14.06
CA GLU A 15 3.55 -1.99 -13.83
C GLU A 15 2.61 -1.93 -15.04
N GLU A 16 2.36 -3.08 -15.67
CA GLU A 16 1.09 -3.26 -16.34
C GLU A 16 0.03 -3.31 -15.24
N LEU A 17 -0.87 -2.33 -15.29
CA LEU A 17 -2.00 -2.25 -14.38
C LEU A 17 -2.78 -3.56 -14.46
N PRO A 18 -3.10 -4.22 -13.34
CA PRO A 18 -3.91 -5.43 -13.37
C PRO A 18 -5.22 -5.12 -14.09
N SER A 19 -5.54 -5.93 -15.11
CA SER A 19 -6.85 -5.89 -15.73
C SER A 19 -7.89 -6.11 -14.64
N SER A 20 -8.83 -5.17 -14.54
CA SER A 20 -9.89 -5.28 -13.56
C SER A 20 -10.84 -6.38 -14.05
N PRO A 21 -11.07 -7.45 -13.28
CA PRO A 21 -12.13 -8.39 -13.65
C PRO A 21 -13.44 -7.60 -13.71
N GLU A 22 -14.30 -7.93 -14.69
CA GLU A 22 -15.66 -7.40 -14.72
C GLU A 22 -16.31 -7.63 -13.35
N PRO A 23 -17.03 -6.64 -12.80
CA PRO A 23 -17.67 -6.80 -11.50
C PRO A 23 -18.60 -8.03 -11.54
N GLU A 24 -18.53 -8.90 -10.53
CA GLU A 24 -19.42 -10.08 -10.34
C GLU A 24 -20.91 -9.70 -10.14
N GLY A 25 -21.33 -8.51 -10.54
CA GLY A 25 -22.60 -7.89 -10.23
C GLY A 25 -22.49 -6.89 -9.08
N PHE A 26 -23.35 -5.88 -9.13
CA PHE A 26 -23.47 -4.86 -8.10
C PHE A 26 -24.37 -5.35 -6.96
N HIS A 27 -23.88 -5.23 -5.73
CA HIS A 27 -24.56 -5.71 -4.52
C HIS A 27 -24.56 -4.60 -3.45
N PRO A 28 -25.61 -3.77 -3.36
CA PRO A 28 -25.70 -2.74 -2.35
C PRO A 28 -25.84 -3.35 -0.95
N LEU A 29 -25.14 -2.78 0.03
CA LEU A 29 -25.22 -3.13 1.46
C LEU A 29 -26.03 -2.10 2.25
N GLU A 30 -26.25 -0.93 1.67
CA GLU A 30 -27.05 0.16 2.23
C GLU A 30 -28.08 0.66 1.22
N ALA A 31 -29.25 1.06 1.71
CA ALA A 31 -30.33 1.67 0.95
C ALA A 31 -30.93 2.86 1.73
N PRO A 32 -31.52 3.87 1.04
CA PRO A 32 -31.53 4.07 -0.41
C PRO A 32 -30.14 4.40 -0.98
N TRP A 33 -29.97 4.31 -2.31
CA TRP A 33 -28.71 4.64 -2.98
C TRP A 33 -28.51 6.17 -3.11
N GLU A 34 -28.35 6.84 -1.97
CA GLU A 34 -28.26 8.30 -1.86
C GLU A 34 -27.02 8.71 -1.05
N ALA A 35 -26.53 9.94 -1.28
CA ALA A 35 -25.36 10.46 -0.59
C ALA A 35 -25.56 10.44 0.95
N LYS A 36 -24.54 9.98 1.66
CA LYS A 36 -24.53 9.89 3.12
C LYS A 36 -23.54 10.89 3.70
N ARG A 37 -23.96 11.53 4.80
CA ARG A 37 -23.21 12.52 5.57
C ARG A 37 -23.04 12.03 7.01
N GLY A 38 -22.00 12.52 7.69
CA GLY A 38 -21.64 12.04 9.02
C GLY A 38 -20.24 12.50 9.41
N GLY A 39 -19.51 11.65 10.15
CA GLY A 39 -18.13 11.93 10.55
C GLY A 39 -17.96 12.59 11.92
N GLY A 40 -19.02 12.62 12.75
CA GLY A 40 -18.96 13.12 14.12
C GLY A 40 -18.37 12.14 15.14
N ALA A 41 -18.14 10.88 14.74
CA ALA A 41 -17.58 9.86 15.62
C ALA A 41 -16.08 10.08 15.84
N SER A 42 -15.63 9.95 17.10
CA SER A 42 -14.21 9.85 17.41
C SER A 42 -13.65 8.54 16.86
N TRP A 43 -12.46 8.57 16.24
CA TRP A 43 -11.80 7.34 15.82
C TRP A 43 -11.23 6.57 17.03
N PRO A 44 -11.19 5.23 16.96
CA PRO A 44 -10.50 4.42 17.96
C PRO A 44 -9.03 4.82 18.06
N GLU A 45 -8.52 4.92 19.28
CA GLU A 45 -7.09 5.00 19.54
C GLU A 45 -6.58 3.65 20.06
N PRO A 46 -5.37 3.24 19.66
CA PRO A 46 -4.46 3.89 18.71
C PRO A 46 -4.94 3.83 17.25
N LEU A 47 -4.60 4.85 16.46
CA LEU A 47 -4.75 4.84 15.01
C LEU A 47 -3.41 4.47 14.37
N TYR A 48 -3.40 3.40 13.57
CA TYR A 48 -2.20 2.88 12.94
C TYR A 48 -2.22 3.11 11.43
N PHE A 49 -1.05 3.39 10.87
CA PHE A 49 -0.79 3.36 9.42
C PHE A 49 0.35 2.40 9.18
N VAL A 50 0.16 1.38 8.36
CA VAL A 50 1.23 0.49 7.93
C VAL A 50 1.59 0.82 6.49
N ASP A 51 2.89 0.94 6.24
CA ASP A 51 3.42 1.16 4.91
C ASP A 51 4.80 0.51 4.77
N GLY A 52 5.18 0.24 3.53
CA GLY A 52 6.36 -0.51 3.17
C GLY A 52 7.05 0.07 1.95
N ARG A 53 8.38 -0.05 1.94
CA ARG A 53 9.25 0.41 0.86
C ARG A 53 10.10 -0.74 0.37
N GLU A 54 10.30 -0.80 -0.94
CA GLU A 54 11.22 -1.72 -1.59
C GLU A 54 12.23 -0.97 -2.46
N ARG A 55 13.39 -1.58 -2.65
CA ARG A 55 14.44 -1.10 -3.54
C ARG A 55 15.22 -2.27 -4.11
N ALA A 56 15.22 -2.40 -5.43
CA ALA A 56 16.17 -3.28 -6.09
C ALA A 56 17.59 -2.72 -5.98
N GLU A 57 18.55 -3.58 -5.66
CA GLU A 57 19.95 -3.19 -5.43
C GLU A 57 20.86 -3.75 -6.53
N ALA A 58 20.62 -4.98 -6.99
CA ALA A 58 21.37 -5.57 -8.10
C ALA A 58 20.65 -6.74 -8.77
N LEU A 59 20.99 -6.98 -10.04
CA LEU A 59 20.74 -8.24 -10.73
C LEU A 59 22.03 -9.08 -10.74
N VAL A 60 21.92 -10.34 -10.34
CA VAL A 60 23.04 -11.30 -10.33
C VAL A 60 22.73 -12.54 -11.16
N ALA A 61 23.77 -13.23 -11.62
CA ALA A 61 23.65 -14.45 -12.41
C ALA A 61 24.56 -15.58 -11.94
N GLN A 62 24.10 -16.81 -12.14
CA GLN A 62 24.86 -18.03 -11.92
C GLN A 62 24.56 -19.00 -13.07
N GLY A 63 25.41 -18.98 -14.11
CA GLY A 63 25.10 -19.65 -15.37
C GLY A 63 23.85 -19.01 -16.00
N PRO A 64 22.83 -19.79 -16.40
CA PRO A 64 21.60 -19.25 -16.97
C PRO A 64 20.63 -18.68 -15.91
N ARG A 65 20.89 -18.90 -14.62
CA ARG A 65 20.00 -18.48 -13.54
C ARG A 65 20.21 -17.02 -13.20
N LEU A 66 19.11 -16.28 -13.02
CA LEU A 66 19.10 -14.89 -12.57
C LEU A 66 18.49 -14.80 -11.17
N ALA A 67 18.98 -13.84 -10.38
CA ALA A 67 18.36 -13.46 -9.12
C ALA A 67 18.41 -11.94 -8.93
N LEU A 68 17.36 -11.40 -8.31
CA LEU A 68 17.23 -9.99 -7.99
C LEU A 68 17.53 -9.77 -6.51
N LEU A 69 18.62 -9.06 -6.24
CA LEU A 69 18.96 -8.61 -4.90
C LEU A 69 18.22 -7.31 -4.61
N GLY A 70 17.51 -7.27 -3.50
CA GLY A 70 16.72 -6.12 -3.08
C GLY A 70 16.71 -5.93 -1.57
N CYS A 71 16.25 -4.76 -1.16
CA CYS A 71 16.00 -4.40 0.22
C CYS A 71 14.52 -4.05 0.36
N VAL A 72 13.86 -4.64 1.34
CA VAL A 72 12.46 -4.36 1.70
C VAL A 72 12.43 -3.84 3.13
N ALA A 73 11.54 -2.90 3.39
CA ALA A 73 11.34 -2.32 4.71
C ALA A 73 9.85 -2.10 4.93
N ALA A 74 9.40 -2.26 6.16
CA ALA A 74 8.04 -1.95 6.56
C ALA A 74 8.03 -1.41 7.99
N GLY A 75 6.97 -0.69 8.34
CA GLY A 75 6.75 -0.26 9.70
C GLY A 75 5.38 0.36 9.85
N ALA A 76 5.10 0.82 11.07
CA ALA A 76 3.85 1.46 11.38
C ALA A 76 4.06 2.86 11.95
N VAL A 77 3.14 3.77 11.64
CA VAL A 77 2.93 5.01 12.38
C VAL A 77 1.77 4.82 13.32
N VAL A 78 1.92 5.28 14.55
CA VAL A 78 0.85 5.29 15.56
C VAL A 78 0.49 6.72 15.92
N LEU A 79 -0.80 7.02 15.89
CA LEU A 79 -1.41 8.22 16.47
C LEU A 79 -2.17 7.82 17.73
N LYS A 80 -1.75 8.35 18.89
CA LYS A 80 -2.38 8.10 20.19
C LYS A 80 -2.19 9.29 21.12
N GLY A 81 -3.26 9.78 21.74
CA GLY A 81 -3.24 10.93 22.64
C GLY A 81 -2.66 12.19 22.00
N GLY A 82 -2.95 12.42 20.72
CA GLY A 82 -2.41 13.55 19.94
C GLY A 82 -0.92 13.46 19.62
N ARG A 83 -0.26 12.33 19.91
CA ARG A 83 1.16 12.10 19.60
C ARG A 83 1.31 11.11 18.45
N THR A 84 2.27 11.39 17.58
CA THR A 84 2.71 10.51 16.49
C THR A 84 3.99 9.77 16.88
N GLY A 85 4.08 8.47 16.61
CA GLY A 85 5.32 7.70 16.77
C GLY A 85 5.49 6.64 15.68
N PHE A 86 6.69 6.05 15.60
CA PHE A 86 6.96 4.90 14.74
C PHE A 86 7.00 3.62 15.58
N LEU A 87 6.44 2.54 15.05
CA LEU A 87 6.47 1.20 15.63
C LEU A 87 7.05 0.20 14.62
N ASP A 88 7.73 -0.81 15.15
CA ASP A 88 8.15 -2.01 14.43
C ASP A 88 8.79 -1.75 13.04
N LEU A 89 9.78 -0.85 13.02
CA LEU A 89 10.52 -0.50 11.81
C LEU A 89 11.48 -1.65 11.43
N ARG A 90 11.08 -2.48 10.47
CA ARG A 90 11.83 -3.64 9.99
C ARG A 90 12.50 -3.36 8.64
N VAL A 91 13.69 -3.92 8.44
CA VAL A 91 14.41 -3.89 7.16
C VAL A 91 15.01 -5.27 6.92
N ARG A 92 14.80 -5.82 5.72
CA ARG A 92 15.37 -7.10 5.28
C ARG A 92 15.97 -6.96 3.89
N ARG A 93 17.05 -7.69 3.65
CA ARG A 93 17.62 -7.86 2.32
C ARG A 93 17.26 -9.23 1.80
N VAL A 94 16.72 -9.26 0.60
CA VAL A 94 16.16 -10.46 -0.03
C VAL A 94 16.78 -10.67 -1.39
N GLY A 95 17.05 -11.92 -1.73
CA GLY A 95 17.47 -12.32 -3.06
C GLY A 95 16.39 -13.18 -3.70
N VAL A 96 15.63 -12.58 -4.61
CA VAL A 96 14.55 -13.25 -5.33
C VAL A 96 15.15 -14.20 -6.34
N GLY A 97 14.76 -15.48 -6.29
CA GLY A 97 15.32 -16.51 -7.17
C GLY A 97 16.65 -17.12 -6.67
N LEU A 98 17.10 -16.76 -5.46
CA LEU A 98 18.20 -17.47 -4.80
C LEU A 98 17.72 -18.80 -4.18
N GLU A 99 18.56 -19.82 -4.23
CA GLU A 99 18.32 -21.11 -3.55
C GLU A 99 18.78 -21.11 -2.08
N GLY A 100 19.59 -20.13 -1.69
CA GLY A 100 20.16 -19.99 -0.35
C GLY A 100 20.67 -18.58 -0.11
N ALA A 101 21.01 -18.26 1.13
CA ALA A 101 21.49 -16.93 1.50
C ALA A 101 22.76 -16.55 0.71
N LEU A 102 22.79 -15.33 0.16
CA LEU A 102 23.96 -14.79 -0.53
C LEU A 102 24.62 -13.70 0.32
N TRP A 103 25.92 -13.85 0.54
CA TRP A 103 26.74 -12.90 1.28
C TRP A 103 27.55 -12.03 0.32
N ALA A 104 27.53 -10.72 0.54
CA ALA A 104 28.34 -9.74 -0.18
C ALA A 104 29.02 -8.80 0.83
N GLY A 105 30.12 -9.28 1.42
CA GLY A 105 30.74 -8.66 2.59
C GLY A 105 29.81 -8.82 3.80
N GLU A 106 29.41 -7.70 4.42
CA GLU A 106 28.49 -7.68 5.56
C GLU A 106 27.01 -7.73 5.15
N LEU A 107 26.70 -7.67 3.85
CA LEU A 107 25.34 -7.75 3.35
C LEU A 107 24.91 -9.21 3.21
N VAL A 108 23.75 -9.54 3.79
CA VAL A 108 23.12 -10.86 3.68
C VAL A 108 21.80 -10.71 2.93
N TYR A 109 21.65 -11.45 1.83
CA TYR A 109 20.40 -11.53 1.09
C TYR A 109 19.75 -12.88 1.33
N GLU A 110 18.62 -12.88 2.04
CA GLU A 110 17.85 -14.09 2.33
C GLU A 110 17.07 -14.54 1.09
N PRO A 111 16.98 -15.85 0.81
CA PRO A 111 16.31 -16.34 -0.39
C PRO A 111 14.80 -16.16 -0.28
N VAL A 112 14.19 -15.62 -1.34
CA VAL A 112 12.73 -15.57 -1.51
C VAL A 112 12.35 -16.08 -2.90
N PRO A 113 11.17 -16.71 -3.06
CA PRO A 113 10.78 -17.28 -4.34
C PRO A 113 10.48 -16.21 -5.39
N SER A 114 10.80 -16.52 -6.65
CA SER A 114 10.26 -15.79 -7.81
C SER A 114 8.77 -16.11 -7.95
N LEU A 115 7.96 -15.12 -8.35
CA LEU A 115 6.55 -15.31 -8.65
C LEU A 115 6.30 -15.24 -10.15
N GLY A 116 6.65 -16.32 -10.85
CA GLY A 116 6.63 -16.41 -12.31
C GLY A 116 8.02 -16.55 -12.90
N GLU A 117 8.11 -16.49 -14.23
CA GLU A 117 9.34 -16.63 -14.98
C GLU A 117 9.98 -15.28 -15.32
N GLY A 118 11.26 -15.31 -15.66
CA GLY A 118 11.99 -14.12 -16.13
C GLY A 118 12.12 -13.01 -15.08
N LEU A 119 12.45 -11.80 -15.57
CA LEU A 119 12.64 -10.63 -14.70
C LEU A 119 11.34 -10.20 -14.02
N GLU A 120 10.20 -10.34 -14.69
CA GLU A 120 8.88 -10.01 -14.13
C GLU A 120 8.58 -10.81 -12.87
N GLY A 121 8.87 -12.11 -12.88
CA GLY A 121 8.71 -12.97 -11.70
C GLY A 121 9.62 -12.56 -10.54
N LEU A 122 10.85 -12.09 -10.83
CA LEU A 122 11.76 -11.59 -9.81
C LEU A 122 11.25 -10.30 -9.16
N TRP A 123 10.74 -9.35 -9.95
CA TRP A 123 10.13 -8.13 -9.42
C TRP A 123 8.86 -8.43 -8.63
N ALA A 124 8.02 -9.35 -9.11
CA ALA A 124 6.84 -9.81 -8.39
C ALA A 124 7.20 -10.45 -7.04
N GLY A 125 8.30 -11.23 -6.97
CA GLY A 125 8.80 -11.77 -5.71
C GLY A 125 9.33 -10.69 -4.75
N LEU A 126 9.99 -9.65 -5.25
CA LEU A 126 10.43 -8.52 -4.41
C LEU A 126 9.22 -7.78 -3.80
N ARG A 127 8.19 -7.51 -4.62
CA ARG A 127 6.92 -6.92 -4.15
C ARG A 127 6.25 -7.79 -3.10
N ALA A 128 6.17 -9.09 -3.35
CA ALA A 128 5.59 -10.03 -2.38
C ALA A 128 6.37 -10.07 -1.06
N ALA A 129 7.70 -9.95 -1.10
CA ALA A 129 8.51 -9.85 0.10
C ALA A 129 8.23 -8.56 0.91
N ARG A 130 8.00 -7.42 0.23
CA ARG A 130 7.55 -6.18 0.88
C ARG A 130 6.16 -6.36 1.50
N GLU A 131 5.19 -6.87 0.74
CA GLU A 131 3.81 -7.10 1.20
C GLU A 131 3.76 -8.07 2.39
N ALA A 132 4.61 -9.11 2.40
CA ALA A 132 4.73 -10.03 3.53
C ALA A 132 5.27 -9.32 4.79
N LEU A 133 6.26 -8.44 4.64
CA LEU A 133 6.81 -7.68 5.76
C LEU A 133 5.81 -6.66 6.33
N GLU A 134 5.01 -6.02 5.46
CA GLU A 134 3.88 -5.16 5.89
C GLU A 134 2.85 -5.96 6.68
N LYS A 135 2.51 -7.16 6.21
CA LYS A 135 1.59 -8.06 6.91
C LYS A 135 2.13 -8.46 8.28
N GLU A 136 3.40 -8.84 8.39
CA GLU A 136 4.03 -9.16 9.69
C GLU A 136 3.96 -7.99 10.67
N VAL A 137 4.20 -6.76 10.21
CA VAL A 137 4.07 -5.55 11.04
C VAL A 137 2.62 -5.36 11.46
N ALA A 138 1.67 -5.48 10.53
CA ALA A 138 0.24 -5.29 10.80
C ALA A 138 -0.33 -6.31 11.80
N GLU A 139 0.12 -7.57 11.74
CA GLU A 139 -0.26 -8.65 12.67
C GLU A 139 0.25 -8.41 14.09
N GLY A 140 1.37 -7.70 14.26
CA GLY A 140 1.91 -7.33 15.57
C GLY A 140 1.21 -6.13 16.23
N LEU A 141 0.27 -5.47 15.55
CA LEU A 141 -0.45 -4.31 16.09
C LEU A 141 -1.74 -4.75 16.78
N GLU A 142 -1.87 -4.45 18.07
CA GLU A 142 -3.07 -4.78 18.85
C GLU A 142 -3.99 -3.56 19.06
N GLY A 143 -5.29 -3.84 19.12
CA GLY A 143 -6.35 -2.85 19.34
C GLY A 143 -6.43 -1.76 18.25
N GLY A 144 -7.20 -0.71 18.54
CA GLY A 144 -7.23 0.49 17.70
C GLY A 144 -7.83 0.30 16.31
N LEU A 145 -7.50 1.21 15.40
CA LEU A 145 -7.89 1.19 13.99
C LEU A 145 -6.64 1.13 13.11
N LEU A 146 -6.54 0.15 12.22
CA LEU A 146 -5.51 0.11 11.18
C LEU A 146 -6.02 0.72 9.87
N VAL A 147 -5.23 1.61 9.29
CA VAL A 147 -5.44 2.18 7.96
C VAL A 147 -4.28 1.76 7.05
N VAL A 148 -4.60 1.26 5.84
CA VAL A 148 -3.61 0.84 4.84
C VAL A 148 -3.82 1.59 3.51
N ASP A 149 -2.72 1.98 2.85
CA ASP A 149 -2.77 2.60 1.51
C ASP A 149 -2.90 1.52 0.44
N GLY A 150 -4.08 1.44 -0.17
CA GLY A 150 -4.43 0.46 -1.17
C GLY A 150 -5.50 -0.55 -0.72
N PRO A 151 -5.77 -1.56 -1.57
CA PRO A 151 -6.78 -2.56 -1.30
C PRO A 151 -6.47 -3.38 -0.04
N VAL A 152 -7.51 -3.75 0.71
CA VAL A 152 -7.40 -4.68 1.83
C VAL A 152 -7.04 -6.06 1.29
N ARG A 153 -5.86 -6.55 1.69
CA ARG A 153 -5.33 -7.89 1.35
C ARG A 153 -5.11 -8.79 2.56
N LEU A 154 -5.34 -8.26 3.76
CA LEU A 154 -5.12 -8.95 5.03
C LEU A 154 -6.41 -8.99 5.84
N LEU A 155 -6.47 -9.97 6.72
CA LEU A 155 -7.45 -10.03 7.79
C LEU A 155 -6.71 -9.80 9.10
N ARG A 156 -7.31 -9.03 9.99
CA ARG A 156 -6.83 -8.83 11.36
C ARG A 156 -8.02 -8.84 12.30
N GLU A 157 -7.76 -9.14 13.56
CA GLU A 157 -8.74 -8.88 14.61
C GLU A 157 -8.86 -7.35 14.82
N GLY A 158 -10.11 -6.87 14.81
CA GLY A 158 -10.44 -5.46 15.00
C GLY A 158 -10.54 -4.61 13.72
N PRO A 159 -10.85 -3.31 13.88
CA PRO A 159 -11.09 -2.38 12.77
C PRO A 159 -9.94 -2.22 11.76
N LEU A 160 -10.27 -2.28 10.48
CA LEU A 160 -9.35 -2.12 9.36
C LEU A 160 -10.00 -1.29 8.24
N LEU A 161 -9.29 -0.29 7.73
CA LEU A 161 -9.69 0.48 6.56
C LEU A 161 -8.57 0.47 5.51
N GLY A 162 -8.87 0.01 4.30
CA GLY A 162 -8.05 0.29 3.12
C GLY A 162 -8.58 1.52 2.39
N TYR A 163 -7.68 2.38 1.92
CA TYR A 163 -8.07 3.53 1.09
C TYR A 163 -7.36 3.50 -0.26
N ILE A 164 -8.11 3.69 -1.34
CA ILE A 164 -7.66 3.52 -2.71
C ILE A 164 -7.92 4.82 -3.47
N LYS A 165 -6.84 5.42 -3.97
CA LYS A 165 -6.85 6.70 -4.70
C LYS A 165 -7.28 6.52 -6.16
N THR A 166 -6.99 5.36 -6.73
CA THR A 166 -7.13 5.15 -8.17
C THR A 166 -8.36 4.31 -8.52
N HIS A 167 -9.18 4.87 -9.41
CA HIS A 167 -10.53 4.37 -9.74
C HIS A 167 -10.51 3.55 -11.03
N TRP A 168 -9.62 2.55 -11.12
CA TRP A 168 -9.43 1.78 -12.36
C TRP A 168 -10.53 0.75 -12.65
N ALA A 169 -11.31 0.38 -11.64
CA ALA A 169 -12.36 -0.62 -11.77
C ALA A 169 -13.74 0.02 -11.59
N HIS A 170 -14.61 -0.19 -12.58
CA HIS A 170 -16.02 0.14 -12.56
C HIS A 170 -16.78 -0.91 -11.74
N TYR A 171 -16.89 -0.71 -10.43
CA TYR A 171 -17.66 -1.60 -9.56
C TYR A 171 -19.16 -1.29 -9.55
N LEU A 172 -19.52 -0.10 -10.00
CA LEU A 172 -20.88 0.40 -9.98
C LEU A 172 -21.46 0.34 -11.40
N PRO A 173 -22.73 -0.04 -11.57
CA PRO A 173 -23.43 0.17 -12.83
C PRO A 173 -23.58 1.68 -13.07
N LYS A 174 -23.75 2.05 -14.34
CA LYS A 174 -23.78 3.46 -14.80
C LYS A 174 -24.75 4.35 -14.01
N GLU A 175 -25.91 3.82 -13.62
CA GLU A 175 -26.91 4.56 -12.84
C GLU A 175 -26.38 4.93 -11.43
N GLN A 176 -25.67 4.02 -10.78
CA GLN A 176 -25.09 4.24 -9.45
C GLN A 176 -23.80 5.06 -9.51
N GLU A 177 -23.06 4.98 -10.62
CA GLU A 177 -21.89 5.83 -10.88
C GLU A 177 -22.24 7.32 -10.93
N ALA A 178 -23.45 7.68 -11.38
CA ALA A 178 -23.91 9.07 -11.41
C ALA A 178 -23.83 9.77 -10.03
N LEU A 179 -24.00 9.01 -8.95
CA LEU A 179 -23.85 9.54 -7.59
C LEU A 179 -22.41 9.99 -7.30
N LEU A 180 -21.39 9.34 -7.88
CA LEU A 180 -19.99 9.69 -7.65
C LEU A 180 -19.70 11.13 -8.08
N GLU A 181 -20.25 11.55 -9.22
CA GLU A 181 -20.12 12.92 -9.73
C GLU A 181 -20.90 13.93 -8.87
N ALA A 182 -22.03 13.51 -8.30
CA ALA A 182 -22.90 14.35 -7.48
C ALA A 182 -22.45 14.49 -6.01
N LEU A 183 -21.56 13.62 -5.51
CA LEU A 183 -21.05 13.70 -4.15
C LEU A 183 -20.41 15.07 -3.87
N ALA A 184 -20.89 15.76 -2.84
CA ALA A 184 -20.24 16.93 -2.28
C ALA A 184 -19.05 16.54 -1.39
N PRO A 185 -18.08 17.44 -1.15
CA PRO A 185 -17.03 17.23 -0.16
C PRO A 185 -17.61 16.86 1.22
N GLY A 186 -17.06 15.81 1.84
CA GLY A 186 -17.56 15.28 3.12
C GLY A 186 -18.77 14.36 2.99
N GLU A 187 -19.12 13.93 1.77
CA GLU A 187 -20.13 12.92 1.53
C GLU A 187 -19.51 11.59 1.09
N ARG A 188 -20.25 10.50 1.31
CA ARG A 188 -19.94 9.18 0.78
C ARG A 188 -21.13 8.57 0.03
N THR A 189 -20.85 7.60 -0.84
CA THR A 189 -21.87 6.67 -1.32
C THR A 189 -22.29 5.73 -0.19
N PRO A 190 -23.47 5.09 -0.34
CA PRO A 190 -23.80 3.89 0.40
C PRO A 190 -22.77 2.77 0.12
N ALA A 191 -22.60 1.89 1.10
CA ALA A 191 -21.70 0.76 1.00
C ALA A 191 -22.25 -0.29 0.03
N PHE A 192 -21.33 -0.96 -0.66
CA PHE A 192 -21.60 -2.06 -1.58
C PHE A 192 -20.56 -3.16 -1.39
N ARG A 193 -20.89 -4.39 -1.76
CA ARG A 193 -20.00 -5.54 -1.62
C ARG A 193 -19.05 -5.64 -2.81
N VAL A 194 -17.78 -5.89 -2.51
CA VAL A 194 -16.74 -6.26 -3.48
C VAL A 194 -16.17 -7.62 -3.09
N ARG A 195 -16.04 -8.52 -4.07
CA ARG A 195 -15.29 -9.78 -3.89
C ARG A 195 -13.93 -9.67 -4.53
N ARG A 196 -12.89 -10.08 -3.81
CA ARG A 196 -11.50 -10.03 -4.29
C ARG A 196 -10.70 -11.18 -3.71
N LYS A 197 -10.23 -12.10 -4.58
CA LYS A 197 -9.36 -13.23 -4.18
C LYS A 197 -9.90 -14.00 -2.96
N GLY A 198 -11.21 -14.27 -2.93
CA GLY A 198 -11.87 -14.98 -1.83
C GLY A 198 -12.25 -14.13 -0.60
N LEU A 199 -11.90 -12.84 -0.57
CA LEU A 199 -12.34 -11.90 0.46
C LEU A 199 -13.65 -11.22 0.04
N GLU A 200 -14.61 -11.15 0.96
CA GLU A 200 -15.77 -10.27 0.85
C GLU A 200 -15.50 -8.97 1.62
N LEU A 201 -15.58 -7.86 0.90
CA LEU A 201 -15.28 -6.51 1.39
C LEU A 201 -16.55 -5.66 1.29
N ALA A 202 -16.79 -4.83 2.29
CA ALA A 202 -17.68 -3.69 2.17
C ALA A 202 -16.85 -2.50 1.65
N SER A 203 -17.32 -1.83 0.60
CA SER A 203 -16.65 -0.69 -0.01
C SER A 203 -17.63 0.46 -0.23
N TRP A 204 -17.12 1.69 -0.20
CA TRP A 204 -17.83 2.92 -0.51
C TRP A 204 -16.86 3.94 -1.09
N TYR A 205 -17.39 4.96 -1.76
CA TYR A 205 -16.59 6.10 -2.19
C TYR A 205 -16.88 7.28 -1.28
N LEU A 206 -15.86 8.03 -0.85
CA LEU A 206 -16.04 9.34 -0.22
C LEU A 206 -15.38 10.44 -1.06
N ARG A 207 -15.89 11.66 -0.94
CA ARG A 207 -15.23 12.84 -1.51
C ARG A 207 -14.54 13.68 -0.44
N LEU A 208 -13.22 13.83 -0.58
CA LEU A 208 -12.42 14.69 0.28
C LEU A 208 -12.64 16.17 -0.03
N PRO A 209 -12.59 17.05 0.99
CA PRO A 209 -12.47 18.48 0.76
C PRO A 209 -11.10 18.77 0.15
N LEU A 210 -11.09 19.41 -1.02
CA LEU A 210 -9.87 20.02 -1.54
C LEU A 210 -9.95 21.54 -1.35
N PRO A 211 -8.92 22.20 -0.83
CA PRO A 211 -8.81 23.66 -0.83
C PRO A 211 -7.81 24.16 -1.90
N PRO A 212 -8.00 25.34 -2.52
CA PRO A 212 -9.21 26.18 -2.48
C PRO A 212 -10.34 25.58 -3.32
N GLU A 213 -11.58 25.88 -2.92
CA GLU A 213 -12.80 25.52 -3.67
C GLU A 213 -12.80 26.16 -5.06
N GLY A 214 -13.14 25.39 -6.10
CA GLY A 214 -13.07 25.82 -7.50
C GLY A 214 -13.54 24.74 -8.48
N VAL A 215 -13.45 25.00 -9.78
CA VAL A 215 -13.81 24.02 -10.83
C VAL A 215 -12.82 22.86 -10.79
N ARG A 216 -13.34 21.63 -10.70
CA ARG A 216 -12.52 20.42 -10.65
C ARG A 216 -12.98 19.40 -11.67
N PRO A 217 -12.07 18.53 -12.13
CA PRO A 217 -12.47 17.30 -12.81
C PRO A 217 -13.52 16.56 -11.96
N PRO A 218 -14.55 15.93 -12.56
CA PRO A 218 -15.65 15.30 -11.84
C PRO A 218 -15.19 14.31 -10.76
N LEU A 219 -14.09 13.59 -10.98
CA LEU A 219 -13.58 12.57 -10.05
C LEU A 219 -12.53 13.09 -9.05
N ALA A 220 -12.26 14.39 -9.05
CA ALA A 220 -11.23 14.96 -8.16
C ALA A 220 -11.61 14.82 -6.68
N GLY A 221 -10.68 14.29 -5.89
CA GLY A 221 -10.86 14.11 -4.45
C GLY A 221 -11.75 12.94 -4.07
N LEU A 222 -12.20 12.12 -5.04
CA LEU A 222 -12.80 10.84 -4.70
C LEU A 222 -11.75 9.89 -4.14
N LEU A 223 -12.15 9.15 -3.12
CA LEU A 223 -11.37 8.11 -2.48
C LEU A 223 -12.29 6.90 -2.27
N ARG A 224 -11.88 5.72 -2.74
CA ARG A 224 -12.58 4.49 -2.40
C ARG A 224 -12.04 3.97 -1.08
N VAL A 225 -12.93 3.59 -0.19
CA VAL A 225 -12.60 3.00 1.11
C VAL A 225 -13.18 1.60 1.15
N GLU A 226 -12.49 0.67 1.81
CA GLU A 226 -12.99 -0.69 2.00
C GLU A 226 -12.55 -1.30 3.34
N THR A 227 -13.34 -2.25 3.82
CA THR A 227 -13.10 -3.04 5.04
C THR A 227 -13.62 -4.46 4.84
N PRO A 228 -13.10 -5.48 5.56
CA PRO A 228 -13.73 -6.79 5.58
C PRO A 228 -15.22 -6.73 5.95
N LEU A 229 -16.05 -7.51 5.26
CA LEU A 229 -17.51 -7.49 5.40
C LEU A 229 -18.01 -8.01 6.76
N HIS A 230 -17.23 -8.84 7.45
CA HIS A 230 -17.62 -9.45 8.73
C HIS A 230 -17.55 -8.51 9.94
N GLY A 231 -17.00 -7.30 9.77
CA GLY A 231 -16.84 -6.31 10.85
C GLY A 231 -17.95 -5.24 10.86
N PRO A 232 -17.85 -4.23 11.75
CA PRO A 232 -18.81 -3.12 11.86
C PRO A 232 -18.63 -2.12 10.70
N PHE A 233 -18.81 -2.58 9.45
CA PHE A 233 -18.47 -1.82 8.26
C PHE A 233 -19.27 -0.52 8.10
N LEU A 234 -20.50 -0.45 8.61
CA LEU A 234 -21.31 0.77 8.59
C LEU A 234 -20.73 1.84 9.53
N GLU A 235 -20.35 1.45 10.74
CA GLU A 235 -19.71 2.36 11.70
C GLU A 235 -18.37 2.87 11.14
N LEU A 236 -17.61 2.00 10.47
CA LEU A 236 -16.36 2.38 9.80
C LEU A 236 -16.60 3.28 8.58
N ALA A 237 -17.69 3.08 7.85
CA ALA A 237 -18.08 3.96 6.77
C ALA A 237 -18.42 5.37 7.26
N ASP A 238 -19.18 5.48 8.35
CA ASP A 238 -19.50 6.78 8.96
C ASP A 238 -18.28 7.43 9.62
N LEU A 239 -17.40 6.64 10.23
CA LEU A 239 -16.13 7.12 10.78
C LEU A 239 -15.21 7.70 9.70
N SER A 240 -15.16 7.04 8.52
CA SER A 240 -14.29 7.45 7.41
C SER A 240 -14.54 8.89 6.94
N LEU A 241 -15.77 9.40 7.10
CA LEU A 241 -16.17 10.77 6.75
C LEU A 241 -15.49 11.83 7.61
N GLY A 242 -15.16 11.53 8.87
CA GLY A 242 -14.39 12.44 9.73
C GLY A 242 -12.90 12.18 9.65
N LEU A 243 -12.52 10.90 9.55
CA LEU A 243 -11.13 10.44 9.59
C LEU A 243 -10.29 10.94 8.40
N PHE A 244 -10.71 10.64 7.16
CA PHE A 244 -9.87 10.95 5.99
C PHE A 244 -9.72 12.44 5.73
N PRO A 245 -10.76 13.29 5.86
CA PRO A 245 -10.59 14.74 5.75
C PRO A 245 -9.60 15.31 6.79
N ALA A 246 -9.57 14.79 8.01
CA ALA A 246 -8.63 15.22 9.05
C ALA A 246 -7.17 14.82 8.76
N LEU A 247 -6.98 13.73 8.00
CA LEU A 247 -5.66 13.18 7.68
C LEU A 247 -5.12 13.59 6.30
N ALA A 248 -6.00 14.09 5.44
CA ALA A 248 -5.67 14.54 4.10
C ALA A 248 -4.60 15.64 4.13
N SER A 249 -3.59 15.50 3.28
CA SER A 249 -2.56 16.53 3.12
C SER A 249 -3.12 17.79 2.44
N HIS A 250 -2.51 18.95 2.73
CA HIS A 250 -2.84 20.20 2.04
C HIS A 250 -1.95 20.37 0.79
N PRO A 251 -2.44 20.89 -0.36
CA PRO A 251 -1.65 21.10 -1.59
C PRO A 251 -0.37 21.94 -1.45
N VAL A 252 -0.28 22.71 -0.37
CA VAL A 252 0.91 23.50 -0.02
C VAL A 252 2.02 22.66 0.60
N LYS A 253 1.67 21.51 1.22
CA LYS A 253 2.60 20.62 1.93
C LYS A 253 2.98 19.38 1.13
N ASP A 254 2.12 18.94 0.22
CA ASP A 254 2.37 17.82 -0.68
C ASP A 254 1.79 18.14 -2.07
N PRO A 255 2.58 18.15 -3.16
CA PRO A 255 2.06 18.28 -4.52
C PRO A 255 1.05 17.18 -4.90
N ARG A 256 1.06 16.06 -4.17
CA ARG A 256 0.16 14.91 -4.31
C ARG A 256 -1.07 15.01 -3.38
N ALA A 257 -1.23 16.14 -2.68
CA ALA A 257 -2.41 16.40 -1.88
C ALA A 257 -3.68 16.40 -2.74
N PRO A 258 -4.83 16.06 -2.14
CA PRO A 258 -5.08 15.76 -0.73
C PRO A 258 -4.93 14.26 -0.44
N GLN A 259 -4.56 13.49 -1.47
CA GLN A 259 -4.81 12.06 -1.51
C GLN A 259 -3.81 11.30 -0.64
N ASN A 260 -2.64 11.90 -0.36
CA ASN A 260 -1.68 11.35 0.58
C ASN A 260 -2.03 11.72 2.02
N LEU A 261 -2.08 10.72 2.90
CA LEU A 261 -2.28 10.94 4.32
C LEU A 261 -0.95 11.39 4.95
N LEU A 262 -1.00 12.49 5.69
CA LEU A 262 0.19 13.11 6.31
C LEU A 262 1.07 12.14 7.14
N PRO A 263 0.52 11.16 7.87
CA PRO A 263 1.33 10.23 8.66
C PRO A 263 2.29 9.36 7.84
N VAL A 264 1.94 9.01 6.61
CA VAL A 264 2.67 8.01 5.80
C VAL A 264 4.00 8.55 5.27
N GLY A 265 4.04 9.81 4.81
CA GLY A 265 5.27 10.40 4.27
C GLY A 265 6.43 10.52 5.29
N GLY A 266 6.12 10.57 6.59
CA GLY A 266 7.13 10.50 7.66
C GLY A 266 7.77 9.12 7.76
N LEU A 267 6.95 8.07 7.65
CA LEU A 267 7.36 6.67 7.71
C LEU A 267 8.24 6.30 6.51
N GLU A 268 7.80 6.63 5.29
CA GLU A 268 8.56 6.33 4.07
C GLU A 268 10.00 6.88 4.12
N ARG A 269 10.17 8.08 4.68
CA ARG A 269 11.48 8.72 4.85
C ARG A 269 12.34 7.99 5.87
N GLU A 270 11.77 7.60 7.01
CA GLU A 270 12.50 6.86 8.05
C GLU A 270 12.86 5.44 7.58
N LEU A 271 11.96 4.74 6.90
CA LEU A 271 12.25 3.46 6.26
C LEU A 271 13.39 3.61 5.24
N GLY A 272 13.31 4.61 4.37
CA GLY A 272 14.37 4.90 3.39
C GLY A 272 15.73 5.17 4.04
N ARG A 273 15.77 5.87 5.17
CA ARG A 273 17.00 6.09 5.95
C ARG A 273 17.59 4.77 6.47
N ARG A 274 16.75 3.87 6.99
CA ARG A 274 17.17 2.58 7.54
C ARG A 274 17.61 1.57 6.48
N MET A 275 17.08 1.65 5.26
CA MET A 275 17.54 0.85 4.13
C MET A 275 18.99 1.18 3.71
N GLY A 276 19.54 2.30 4.18
CA GLY A 276 20.89 2.75 3.85
C GLY A 276 20.98 3.37 2.45
N ARG A 277 22.16 3.89 2.10
CA ARG A 277 22.41 4.55 0.81
C ARG A 277 22.72 3.52 -0.27
N LEU A 278 22.01 3.60 -1.39
CA LEU A 278 22.16 2.68 -2.53
C LEU A 278 23.59 2.70 -3.09
N GLU A 279 24.23 3.87 -3.18
CA GLU A 279 25.61 4.00 -3.65
C GLU A 279 26.61 3.19 -2.81
N VAL A 280 26.43 3.13 -1.48
CA VAL A 280 27.32 2.40 -0.57
C VAL A 280 27.12 0.90 -0.76
N VAL A 281 25.87 0.47 -0.83
CA VAL A 281 25.49 -0.93 -1.11
C VAL A 281 26.05 -1.36 -2.47
N GLY A 282 25.87 -0.54 -3.50
CA GLY A 282 26.37 -0.83 -4.86
C GLY A 282 27.88 -1.03 -4.90
N ARG A 283 28.66 -0.22 -4.17
CA ARG A 283 30.12 -0.42 -4.03
C ARG A 283 30.46 -1.76 -3.35
N MET A 284 29.72 -2.14 -2.30
CA MET A 284 29.93 -3.43 -1.63
C MET A 284 29.61 -4.60 -2.56
N LEU A 285 28.50 -4.52 -3.30
CA LEU A 285 28.10 -5.53 -4.28
C LEU A 285 29.12 -5.65 -5.42
N ALA A 286 29.57 -4.53 -5.98
CA ALA A 286 30.60 -4.52 -7.02
C ALA A 286 31.91 -5.15 -6.52
N ARG A 287 32.34 -4.84 -5.29
CA ARG A 287 33.57 -5.39 -4.70
C ARG A 287 33.51 -6.91 -4.51
N HIS A 288 32.39 -7.45 -4.04
CA HIS A 288 32.30 -8.87 -3.66
C HIS A 288 31.72 -9.77 -4.76
N LEU A 289 30.87 -9.23 -5.64
CA LEU A 289 30.19 -10.00 -6.69
C LEU A 289 30.59 -9.58 -8.11
N GLY A 290 31.21 -8.41 -8.29
CA GLY A 290 31.61 -7.87 -9.60
C GLY A 290 32.88 -8.47 -10.20
N GLY A 291 33.60 -9.32 -9.47
CA GLY A 291 34.83 -9.92 -9.96
C GLY A 291 34.60 -10.93 -11.08
N GLY A 292 34.87 -10.54 -12.33
CA GLY A 292 35.40 -11.43 -13.36
C GLY A 292 36.92 -11.35 -13.35
N ARG A 293 37.61 -12.49 -13.51
CA ARG A 293 38.97 -12.50 -14.05
C ARG A 293 38.92 -12.07 -15.51
#